data_AF-A0A8E1R071-F1
#
_entry.id   AF-A0A8E1R071-F1
#
_cell.length_a   1.000
_cell.length_b   1.000
_cell.length_c   1.000
_cell.angle_alpha   90.00
_cell.angle_beta   90.00
_cell.angle_gamma   90.00
#
_symmetry.space_group_name_H-M   'P 1'
#
loop_
_entity.id
_entity.type
_entity.pdbx_description
1 polymer ?
#
loop_
_entity_poly.entity_id
_entity_poly.type
_entity_poly.pdbx_seq_one_letter_code
_entity_poly.pdbx_strand_id
1 'polypeptide(L)'
;MKKNHFSLRRKAYALMSLAAGVLLFASCAQDGFDEESFDSGVYNTQLEAPSTDDIQITASADGTQQTISWPVVYGAGGYHAILTNTTAGEVLVDSVYDGTSFAVARVEDNNYELSLEVLGNEERNNTGCDPVIKSFNTFAVAFATIPSGSDLCEYFQNNPIPEGNEEELVYDLEEGGQYTVSNILDFGGNKIQLRCTNDQKRPTITYGEQGTIRTSAPLKLKSLNFNCSASANEAIGLSETPDESIKGATGSGDYYNIMGTLHITSCNFEGVNAQFIHDNNKKYCIETCVIDNTVVKLTSTASSGVSSNAIIYFKSGFINNLTVQNSTFWNAGDSDAKYFIQYNNSGRCDRAGYTSNSVNIKNSTFYNIAKSGQWANYSGFSGKATSVFVLTNTIFVDCAKEIARRFIGGNFSTSPSYTFLNNTYLQDAATDTYDNEENYDKSGTAIKSNPQFADPTNGDFTVNGGEQLSKRTGDPRWLPAAE
;
A
#
# COMPACT_ATOMS: atom_id res chain seq x y z
N MET A 1 49.41 -1.40 -25.63
CA MET A 1 50.17 -2.33 -24.75
C MET A 1 50.35 -1.71 -23.37
N LYS A 2 49.57 -2.14 -22.38
CA LYS A 2 49.94 -2.24 -20.95
C LYS A 2 48.79 -2.96 -20.24
N LYS A 3 49.18 -3.93 -19.41
CA LYS A 3 48.36 -5.01 -18.85
C LYS A 3 47.55 -4.52 -17.64
N ASN A 4 46.27 -4.85 -17.58
CA ASN A 4 45.49 -4.88 -16.34
C ASN A 4 45.58 -6.29 -15.75
N HIS A 5 46.25 -6.44 -14.61
CA HIS A 5 46.06 -7.56 -13.69
C HIS A 5 45.15 -7.07 -12.58
N PHE A 6 43.88 -7.50 -12.56
CA PHE A 6 43.07 -7.43 -11.34
C PHE A 6 42.12 -8.63 -11.22
N SER A 7 42.27 -9.30 -10.09
CA SER A 7 41.33 -10.15 -9.36
C SER A 7 40.69 -11.34 -10.08
N LEU A 8 41.42 -12.46 -10.07
CA LEU A 8 40.88 -13.83 -10.20
C LEU A 8 40.44 -14.42 -8.84
N ARG A 9 40.10 -13.57 -7.86
CA ARG A 9 39.57 -13.95 -6.54
C ARG A 9 38.24 -13.26 -6.28
N ARG A 10 37.20 -13.67 -7.01
CA ARG A 10 35.79 -13.43 -6.63
C ARG A 10 34.78 -14.36 -7.32
N LYS A 11 35.23 -15.36 -8.09
CA LYS A 11 34.39 -16.36 -8.76
C LYS A 11 34.60 -17.79 -8.23
N ALA A 12 34.92 -17.94 -6.95
CA ALA A 12 35.14 -19.25 -6.32
C ALA A 12 34.26 -19.53 -5.10
N TYR A 13 33.32 -18.65 -4.75
CA TYR A 13 32.39 -18.85 -3.61
C TYR A 13 30.90 -18.82 -3.99
N ALA A 14 30.57 -18.82 -5.28
CA ALA A 14 29.18 -18.90 -5.77
C ALA A 14 28.81 -20.26 -6.36
N LEU A 15 29.63 -21.30 -6.12
CA LEU A 15 29.46 -22.64 -6.70
C LEU A 15 29.54 -23.77 -5.66
N MET A 16 29.31 -23.46 -4.37
CA MET A 16 29.32 -24.46 -3.28
C MET A 16 28.10 -24.41 -2.35
N SER A 17 26.97 -23.91 -2.83
CA SER A 17 25.67 -24.02 -2.13
C SER A 17 24.54 -24.53 -3.01
N LEU A 18 24.85 -25.05 -4.20
CA LEU A 18 23.89 -25.71 -5.11
C LEU A 18 24.21 -27.20 -5.29
N ALA A 19 24.50 -27.88 -4.18
CA ALA A 19 24.81 -29.30 -4.16
C ALA A 19 24.28 -29.95 -2.87
N ALA A 20 22.96 -29.83 -2.62
CA ALA A 20 22.26 -30.64 -1.62
C ALA A 20 20.75 -30.81 -1.91
N GLY A 21 20.27 -30.48 -3.11
CA GLY A 21 18.82 -30.43 -3.42
C GLY A 21 18.40 -31.03 -4.76
N VAL A 22 19.27 -31.82 -5.42
CA VAL A 22 18.90 -32.60 -6.61
C VAL A 22 19.62 -33.94 -6.55
N LEU A 23 19.12 -34.84 -5.72
CA LEU A 23 19.42 -36.26 -5.79
C LEU A 23 18.16 -37.00 -5.37
N LEU A 24 17.19 -37.13 -6.28
CA LEU A 24 16.21 -38.23 -6.27
C LEU A 24 15.42 -38.32 -7.60
N PHE A 25 16.02 -38.07 -8.76
CA PHE A 25 15.43 -38.47 -10.05
C PHE A 25 16.52 -38.79 -11.08
N ALA A 26 17.10 -39.97 -10.99
CA ALA A 26 17.66 -40.75 -12.10
C ALA A 26 18.33 -42.02 -11.57
N SER A 27 17.53 -43.04 -11.27
CA SER A 27 17.99 -44.41 -11.45
C SER A 27 16.93 -45.19 -12.21
N CYS A 28 16.89 -45.02 -13.52
CA CYS A 28 16.51 -46.14 -14.40
C CYS A 28 17.70 -47.09 -14.45
N ALA A 29 17.96 -47.80 -13.33
CA ALA A 29 18.42 -49.16 -13.45
C ALA A 29 17.15 -49.96 -13.68
N GLN A 30 16.95 -50.39 -14.92
CA GLN A 30 15.86 -51.28 -15.31
C GLN A 30 16.19 -52.66 -14.74
N ASP A 31 15.97 -52.80 -13.43
CA ASP A 31 15.88 -54.08 -12.72
C ASP A 31 14.50 -54.65 -13.02
N GLY A 32 14.46 -55.89 -13.49
CA GLY A 32 13.28 -56.56 -14.06
C GLY A 32 12.22 -56.93 -13.03
N PHE A 33 11.67 -55.94 -12.34
CA PHE A 33 10.50 -56.03 -11.45
C PHE A 33 9.45 -54.97 -11.83
N ASP A 34 9.03 -54.91 -13.09
CA ASP A 34 8.07 -53.92 -13.60
C ASP A 34 6.59 -54.35 -13.38
N GLU A 35 6.23 -54.90 -12.22
CA GLU A 35 4.82 -55.08 -11.79
C GLU A 35 4.61 -54.84 -10.28
N GLU A 36 5.38 -53.95 -9.65
CA GLU A 36 4.98 -53.45 -8.31
C GLU A 36 3.94 -52.34 -8.47
N SER A 37 2.66 -52.71 -8.54
CA SER A 37 1.57 -51.78 -8.27
C SER A 37 1.60 -51.46 -6.77
N PHE A 38 1.98 -50.25 -6.40
CA PHE A 38 1.87 -49.78 -5.02
C PHE A 38 0.40 -49.77 -4.61
N ASP A 39 -0.01 -50.82 -3.90
CA ASP A 39 -1.30 -50.88 -3.23
C ASP A 39 -1.18 -50.28 -1.83
N SER A 40 -1.96 -49.23 -1.58
CA SER A 40 -2.08 -48.61 -0.26
C SER A 40 -2.55 -49.57 0.85
N GLY A 41 -3.18 -50.69 0.50
CA GLY A 41 -3.70 -51.67 1.46
C GLY A 41 -4.94 -51.20 2.24
N VAL A 42 -5.50 -50.04 1.89
CA VAL A 42 -6.67 -49.44 2.56
C VAL A 42 -7.92 -49.70 1.73
N TYR A 43 -8.86 -50.46 2.30
CA TYR A 43 -10.09 -50.89 1.64
C TYR A 43 -11.29 -50.84 2.60
N ASN A 44 -12.49 -50.64 2.07
CA ASN A 44 -13.75 -50.66 2.84
C ASN A 44 -13.72 -49.73 4.06
N THR A 45 -13.00 -48.62 3.96
CA THR A 45 -12.71 -47.73 5.08
C THR A 45 -13.27 -46.33 4.83
N GLN A 46 -13.81 -45.73 5.89
CA GLN A 46 -14.10 -44.30 5.94
C GLN A 46 -12.77 -43.56 6.13
N LEU A 47 -12.36 -42.80 5.12
CA LEU A 47 -11.10 -42.04 5.19
C LEU A 47 -11.23 -40.89 6.18
N GLU A 48 -10.08 -40.39 6.63
CA GLU A 48 -9.97 -39.24 7.53
C GLU A 48 -9.14 -38.15 6.86
N ALA A 49 -9.54 -36.90 7.08
CA ALA A 49 -8.77 -35.74 6.63
C ALA A 49 -7.42 -35.66 7.37
N PRO A 50 -6.37 -35.13 6.73
CA PRO A 50 -5.12 -34.85 7.44
C PRO A 50 -5.36 -33.82 8.55
N SER A 51 -4.51 -33.85 9.58
CA SER A 51 -4.54 -32.82 10.62
C SER A 51 -4.24 -31.45 10.01
N THR A 52 -4.89 -30.40 10.53
CA THR A 52 -4.59 -29.02 10.14
C THR A 52 -3.12 -28.66 10.37
N ASP A 53 -2.43 -29.28 11.33
CA ASP A 53 -1.02 -29.03 11.61
C ASP A 53 -0.08 -29.67 10.57
N ASP A 54 -0.55 -30.69 9.85
CA ASP A 54 0.21 -31.35 8.79
C ASP A 54 0.08 -30.64 7.44
N ILE A 55 -0.85 -29.69 7.31
CA ILE A 55 -0.99 -28.83 6.13
C ILE A 55 0.05 -27.71 6.20
N GLN A 56 0.98 -27.72 5.25
CA GLN A 56 2.09 -26.77 5.16
C GLN A 56 1.81 -25.67 4.14
N ILE A 57 2.13 -24.44 4.51
CA ILE A 57 2.06 -23.26 3.65
C ILE A 57 3.47 -22.67 3.57
N THR A 58 4.07 -22.70 2.38
CA THR A 58 5.45 -22.27 2.15
C THR A 58 5.50 -21.18 1.10
N ALA A 59 6.02 -20.01 1.44
CA ALA A 59 6.27 -18.95 0.47
C ALA A 59 7.49 -19.29 -0.40
N SER A 60 7.45 -18.91 -1.68
CA SER A 60 8.62 -18.95 -2.56
C SER A 60 9.71 -17.99 -2.08
N ALA A 61 10.97 -18.22 -2.49
CA ALA A 61 12.10 -17.41 -2.05
C ALA A 61 12.00 -15.92 -2.46
N ASP A 62 11.27 -15.63 -3.54
CA ASP A 62 10.97 -14.28 -4.00
C ASP A 62 9.65 -13.73 -3.43
N GLY A 63 8.94 -14.51 -2.62
CA GLY A 63 7.68 -14.14 -1.97
C GLY A 63 6.46 -14.03 -2.89
N THR A 64 6.61 -14.33 -4.19
CA THR A 64 5.56 -14.13 -5.21
C THR A 64 4.53 -15.27 -5.27
N GLN A 65 4.87 -16.45 -4.77
CA GLN A 65 4.01 -17.62 -4.72
C GLN A 65 3.97 -18.23 -3.32
N GLN A 66 2.92 -19.00 -3.06
CA GLN A 66 2.83 -19.86 -1.90
C GLN A 66 2.38 -21.25 -2.34
N THR A 67 3.06 -22.26 -1.82
CA THR A 67 2.72 -23.68 -2.01
C THR A 67 1.96 -24.14 -0.78
N ILE A 68 0.78 -24.71 -1.02
CA ILE A 68 -0.02 -25.42 -0.02
C ILE A 68 0.18 -26.91 -0.27
N SER A 69 0.54 -27.66 0.77
CA SER A 69 0.74 -29.11 0.68
C SER A 69 0.24 -29.83 1.92
N TRP A 70 -0.19 -31.07 1.74
CA TRP A 70 -0.68 -31.95 2.81
C TRP A 70 -0.06 -33.36 2.68
N PRO A 71 -0.10 -34.19 3.74
CA PRO A 71 0.36 -35.57 3.65
C PRO A 71 -0.59 -36.43 2.80
N VAL A 72 -0.05 -37.52 2.25
CA VAL A 72 -0.85 -38.51 1.51
C VAL A 72 -1.79 -39.24 2.47
N VAL A 73 -3.09 -39.24 2.15
CA VAL A 73 -4.09 -40.11 2.76
C VAL A 73 -4.19 -41.39 1.93
N TYR A 74 -3.68 -42.48 2.49
CA TYR A 74 -3.67 -43.79 1.84
C TYR A 74 -5.10 -44.27 1.54
N GLY A 75 -5.33 -44.71 0.29
CA GLY A 75 -6.64 -45.18 -0.17
C GLY A 75 -7.58 -44.09 -0.69
N ALA A 76 -7.16 -42.82 -0.68
CA ALA A 76 -7.92 -41.71 -1.27
C ALA A 76 -8.09 -41.85 -2.79
N GLY A 77 -9.19 -41.30 -3.32
CA GLY A 77 -9.45 -41.16 -4.77
C GLY A 77 -9.00 -39.80 -5.33
N GLY A 78 -8.56 -38.90 -4.45
CA GLY A 78 -8.14 -37.53 -4.77
C GLY A 78 -8.48 -36.59 -3.62
N TYR A 79 -8.25 -35.29 -3.84
CA TYR A 79 -8.53 -34.24 -2.86
C TYR A 79 -9.27 -33.09 -3.53
N HIS A 80 -10.38 -32.66 -2.96
CA HIS A 80 -11.03 -31.43 -3.39
C HIS A 80 -10.57 -30.28 -2.48
N ALA A 81 -9.87 -29.32 -3.06
CA ALA A 81 -9.34 -28.17 -2.33
C ALA A 81 -10.02 -26.89 -2.80
N ILE A 82 -10.55 -26.14 -1.83
CA ILE A 82 -11.07 -24.79 -2.03
C ILE A 82 -10.22 -23.84 -1.20
N LEU A 83 -9.56 -22.88 -1.85
CA LEU A 83 -8.78 -21.85 -1.19
C LEU A 83 -9.46 -20.50 -1.38
N THR A 84 -9.81 -19.84 -0.28
CA THR A 84 -10.45 -18.53 -0.26
C THR A 84 -9.51 -17.50 0.34
N ASN A 85 -9.30 -16.37 -0.34
CA ASN A 85 -8.74 -15.16 0.26
C ASN A 85 -9.89 -14.44 0.99
N THR A 86 -9.94 -14.60 2.32
CA THR A 86 -11.01 -14.05 3.14
C THR A 86 -10.89 -12.54 3.34
N THR A 87 -9.70 -11.96 3.13
CA THR A 87 -9.51 -10.51 3.08
C THR A 87 -10.16 -9.91 1.84
N ALA A 88 -9.97 -10.52 0.67
CA ALA A 88 -10.54 -10.04 -0.59
C ALA A 88 -11.99 -10.52 -0.83
N GLY A 89 -12.45 -11.53 -0.10
CA GLY A 89 -13.73 -12.19 -0.35
C GLY A 89 -13.74 -13.00 -1.65
N GLU A 90 -12.59 -13.51 -2.08
CA GLU A 90 -12.39 -14.16 -3.38
C GLU A 90 -12.01 -15.64 -3.22
N VAL A 91 -12.60 -16.52 -4.03
CA VAL A 91 -12.18 -17.92 -4.15
C VAL A 91 -11.05 -17.99 -5.19
N LEU A 92 -9.85 -18.38 -4.75
CA LEU A 92 -8.66 -18.48 -5.59
C LEU A 92 -8.49 -19.84 -6.25
N VAL A 93 -8.95 -20.89 -5.57
CA VAL A 93 -8.90 -22.29 -6.04
C VAL A 93 -10.20 -22.96 -5.66
N ASP A 94 -10.75 -23.74 -6.58
CA ASP A 94 -11.80 -24.72 -6.38
C ASP A 94 -11.52 -25.85 -7.38
N SER A 95 -10.81 -26.90 -6.94
CA SER A 95 -10.27 -27.91 -7.86
C SER A 95 -10.00 -29.26 -7.17
N VAL A 96 -10.09 -30.33 -7.97
CA VAL A 96 -9.73 -31.69 -7.55
C VAL A 96 -8.29 -31.99 -7.97
N TYR A 97 -7.50 -32.49 -7.02
CA TYR A 97 -6.10 -32.84 -7.19
C TYR A 97 -5.88 -34.33 -6.91
N ASP A 98 -5.11 -34.98 -7.79
CA ASP A 98 -4.57 -36.34 -7.55
C ASP A 98 -3.30 -36.29 -6.67
N GLY A 99 -2.54 -35.20 -6.79
CA GLY A 99 -1.39 -34.91 -5.92
C GLY A 99 -1.77 -34.24 -4.59
N THR A 100 -0.78 -34.09 -3.72
CA THR A 100 -0.98 -33.53 -2.36
C THR A 100 -0.47 -32.10 -2.19
N SER A 101 -0.37 -31.34 -3.29
CA SER A 101 0.04 -29.94 -3.23
C SER A 101 -0.40 -29.16 -4.45
N PHE A 102 -0.53 -27.84 -4.27
CA PHE A 102 -0.67 -26.88 -5.36
C PHE A 102 -0.02 -25.55 -4.97
N ALA A 103 0.28 -24.71 -5.97
CA ALA A 103 0.86 -23.39 -5.77
C ALA A 103 -0.07 -22.31 -6.33
N VAL A 104 -0.16 -21.19 -5.62
CA VAL A 104 -0.92 -20.00 -6.03
C VAL A 104 -0.05 -18.76 -5.90
N ALA A 105 -0.45 -17.67 -6.57
CA ALA A 105 0.14 -16.36 -6.32
C ALA A 105 -0.02 -15.99 -4.83
N ARG A 106 1.07 -15.52 -4.22
CA ARG A 106 1.05 -15.03 -2.84
C ARG A 106 0.82 -13.53 -2.86
N VAL A 107 -0.23 -13.11 -2.18
CA VAL A 107 -0.44 -11.70 -1.87
C VAL A 107 -0.09 -11.54 -0.40
N GLU A 108 0.86 -10.65 -0.10
CA GLU A 108 1.25 -10.38 1.28
C GLU A 108 0.06 -9.83 2.06
N ASP A 109 0.11 -9.92 3.38
CA ASP A 109 -0.75 -9.08 4.21
C ASP A 109 -2.26 -9.42 4.08
N ASN A 110 -2.60 -10.68 3.75
CA ASN A 110 -3.95 -11.23 3.53
C ASN A 110 -4.25 -12.43 4.45
N ASN A 111 -5.53 -12.66 4.73
CA ASN A 111 -6.04 -13.85 5.40
C ASN A 111 -6.59 -14.85 4.38
N TYR A 112 -6.41 -16.14 4.67
CA TYR A 112 -6.81 -17.25 3.82
C TYR A 112 -7.52 -18.34 4.62
N GLU A 113 -8.43 -19.04 3.96
CA GLU A 113 -9.05 -20.26 4.45
C GLU A 113 -8.96 -21.34 3.36
N LEU A 114 -8.43 -22.51 3.73
CA LEU A 114 -8.41 -23.71 2.90
C LEU A 114 -9.45 -24.69 3.44
N SER A 115 -10.38 -25.11 2.60
CA SER A 115 -11.23 -26.28 2.80
C SER A 115 -10.67 -27.43 1.99
N LEU A 116 -10.26 -28.52 2.65
CA LEU A 116 -9.65 -29.69 2.02
C LEU A 116 -10.48 -30.95 2.32
N GLU A 117 -11.14 -31.48 1.30
CA GLU A 117 -11.89 -32.72 1.36
C GLU A 117 -11.06 -33.89 0.81
N VAL A 118 -11.04 -35.01 1.52
CA VAL A 118 -10.45 -36.26 1.00
C VAL A 118 -11.55 -37.05 0.31
N LEU A 119 -11.37 -37.29 -0.99
CA LEU A 119 -12.36 -37.98 -1.79
C LEU A 119 -12.24 -39.50 -1.61
N GLY A 120 -13.40 -40.17 -1.57
CA GLY A 120 -13.48 -41.62 -1.52
C GLY A 120 -12.90 -42.27 -2.78
N ASN A 121 -12.66 -43.57 -2.70
CA ASN A 121 -12.16 -44.37 -3.81
C ASN A 121 -13.09 -45.56 -4.03
N GLU A 122 -13.92 -45.49 -5.07
CA GLU A 122 -14.92 -46.51 -5.38
C GLU A 122 -14.30 -47.87 -5.68
N GLU A 123 -13.16 -47.91 -6.37
CA GLU A 123 -12.45 -49.17 -6.69
C GLU A 123 -11.98 -49.91 -5.43
N ARG A 124 -11.72 -49.16 -4.35
CA ARG A 124 -11.32 -49.70 -3.04
C ARG A 124 -12.47 -49.77 -2.02
N ASN A 125 -13.68 -49.38 -2.43
CA ASN A 125 -14.85 -49.22 -1.57
C ASN A 125 -14.58 -48.32 -0.35
N ASN A 126 -13.73 -47.31 -0.51
CA ASN A 126 -13.45 -46.31 0.53
C ASN A 126 -14.37 -45.11 0.38
N THR A 127 -14.90 -44.60 1.49
CA THR A 127 -15.71 -43.37 1.49
C THR A 127 -14.85 -42.18 1.90
N GLY A 128 -15.10 -41.03 1.25
CA GLY A 128 -14.43 -39.77 1.56
C GLY A 128 -14.93 -39.17 2.86
N CYS A 129 -14.29 -38.09 3.33
CA CYS A 129 -14.60 -37.47 4.62
C CYS A 129 -15.14 -36.05 4.46
N ASP A 130 -15.71 -35.49 5.53
CA ASP A 130 -15.99 -34.06 5.61
C ASP A 130 -14.68 -33.25 5.48
N PRO A 131 -14.72 -32.04 4.88
CA PRO A 131 -13.54 -31.24 4.67
C PRO A 131 -12.91 -30.74 5.98
N VAL A 132 -11.58 -30.71 6.01
CA VAL A 132 -10.81 -30.02 7.06
C VAL A 132 -10.59 -28.57 6.68
N ILE A 133 -10.78 -27.66 7.64
CA ILE A 133 -10.60 -26.22 7.45
C ILE A 133 -9.28 -25.75 8.07
N LYS A 134 -8.42 -25.14 7.26
CA LYS A 134 -7.16 -24.50 7.71
C LYS A 134 -7.19 -23.01 7.40
N SER A 135 -7.19 -22.19 8.44
CA SER A 135 -6.98 -20.75 8.31
C SER A 135 -5.50 -20.41 8.44
N PHE A 136 -5.01 -19.48 7.61
CA PHE A 136 -3.63 -18.97 7.67
C PHE A 136 -3.56 -17.54 7.12
N ASN A 137 -2.40 -16.89 7.24
CA ASN A 137 -2.22 -15.52 6.75
C ASN A 137 -0.79 -15.28 6.25
N THR A 138 -0.61 -14.16 5.54
CA THR A 138 0.68 -13.75 4.95
C THR A 138 1.23 -12.47 5.57
N PHE A 139 0.78 -12.08 6.77
CA PHE A 139 1.30 -10.91 7.48
C PHE A 139 2.72 -11.16 7.97
N ALA A 140 3.57 -10.14 7.90
CA ALA A 140 4.87 -10.17 8.56
C ALA A 140 4.70 -10.40 10.06
N VAL A 141 5.61 -11.14 10.69
CA VAL A 141 5.55 -11.41 12.15
C VAL A 141 5.68 -10.09 12.91
N ALA A 142 4.77 -9.84 13.84
CA ALA A 142 4.83 -8.67 14.71
C ALA A 142 6.02 -8.77 15.66
N PHE A 143 6.78 -7.70 15.77
CA PHE A 143 7.79 -7.51 16.81
C PHE A 143 7.13 -7.38 18.19
N ALA A 144 6.02 -6.66 18.28
CA ALA A 144 5.22 -6.55 19.50
C ALA A 144 3.75 -6.24 19.18
N THR A 145 2.86 -6.58 20.12
CA THR A 145 1.47 -6.11 20.15
C THR A 145 1.32 -5.09 21.27
N ILE A 146 0.88 -3.88 20.93
CA ILE A 146 0.65 -2.79 21.89
C ILE A 146 -0.77 -2.92 22.43
N PRO A 147 -0.98 -2.93 23.76
CA PRO A 147 -2.31 -3.09 24.33
C PRO A 147 -3.17 -1.84 24.16
N SER A 148 -4.47 -2.04 23.94
CA SER A 148 -5.46 -0.96 23.92
C SER A 148 -5.45 -0.14 25.22
N GLY A 149 -5.73 1.16 25.12
CA GLY A 149 -5.64 2.15 26.19
C GLY A 149 -4.27 2.79 26.33
N SER A 150 -3.27 2.36 25.55
CA SER A 150 -1.91 2.91 25.62
C SER A 150 -1.82 4.32 25.02
N ASP A 151 -1.05 5.18 25.69
CA ASP A 151 -0.41 6.32 25.02
C ASP A 151 0.85 5.82 24.29
N LEU A 152 0.92 6.03 22.98
CA LEU A 152 2.01 5.53 22.16
C LEU A 152 3.33 6.27 22.45
N CYS A 153 3.28 7.54 22.83
CA CYS A 153 4.48 8.27 23.24
C CYS A 153 5.07 7.64 24.52
N GLU A 154 4.23 7.36 25.52
CA GLU A 154 4.66 6.69 26.76
C GLU A 154 5.10 5.24 26.50
N TYR A 155 4.40 4.52 25.64
CA TYR A 155 4.74 3.15 25.29
C TYR A 155 6.16 3.04 24.72
N PHE A 156 6.51 3.87 23.72
CA PHE A 156 7.82 3.84 23.09
C PHE A 156 8.94 4.44 23.97
N GLN A 157 8.59 5.27 24.98
CA GLN A 157 9.55 5.67 26.01
C GLN A 157 9.88 4.52 26.96
N ASN A 158 8.87 3.74 27.38
CA ASN A 158 9.04 2.62 28.31
C ASN A 158 9.52 1.33 27.63
N ASN A 159 9.31 1.22 26.32
CA ASN A 159 9.75 0.11 25.48
C ASN A 159 10.54 0.68 24.29
N PRO A 160 11.80 1.11 24.51
CA PRO A 160 12.61 1.70 23.47
C PRO A 160 12.77 0.77 22.27
N ILE A 161 12.71 1.35 21.07
CA ILE A 161 12.96 0.64 19.83
C ILE A 161 14.42 0.11 19.86
N PRO A 162 14.67 -1.17 19.53
CA PRO A 162 16.02 -1.74 19.54
C PRO A 162 16.98 -0.97 18.63
N GLU A 163 18.17 -0.65 19.13
CA GLU A 163 19.20 0.02 18.33
C GLU A 163 19.72 -0.88 17.20
N GLY A 164 20.10 -0.27 16.06
CA GLY A 164 20.76 -0.97 14.96
C GLY A 164 19.85 -1.89 14.15
N ASN A 165 18.53 -1.72 14.21
CA ASN A 165 17.60 -2.48 13.38
C ASN A 165 17.77 -2.11 11.90
N GLU A 166 18.21 -3.08 11.09
CA GLU A 166 18.30 -2.92 9.64
C GLU A 166 16.96 -3.18 8.93
N GLU A 167 16.09 -3.97 9.57
CA GLU A 167 14.79 -4.42 9.06
C GLU A 167 13.61 -3.58 9.61
N GLU A 168 12.47 -3.66 8.93
CA GLU A 168 11.21 -3.07 9.39
C GLU A 168 10.72 -3.77 10.66
N LEU A 169 10.45 -2.98 11.71
CA LEU A 169 9.85 -3.48 12.95
C LEU A 169 8.34 -3.26 12.93
N VAL A 170 7.61 -4.35 13.06
CA VAL A 170 6.16 -4.38 12.96
C VAL A 170 5.52 -4.36 14.35
N TYR A 171 4.71 -3.35 14.64
CA TYR A 171 3.93 -3.24 15.86
C TYR A 171 2.45 -3.39 15.53
N ASP A 172 1.84 -4.43 16.08
CA ASP A 172 0.41 -4.65 15.98
C ASP A 172 -0.31 -3.85 17.06
N LEU A 173 -1.41 -3.21 16.68
CA LEU A 173 -2.40 -2.65 17.59
C LEU A 173 -3.59 -3.60 17.66
N GLU A 174 -4.10 -3.84 18.86
CA GLU A 174 -5.29 -4.69 19.08
C GLU A 174 -6.50 -4.24 18.25
N GLU A 175 -7.26 -5.19 17.72
CA GLU A 175 -8.47 -4.93 16.92
C GLU A 175 -9.45 -4.01 17.66
N GLY A 176 -9.86 -2.92 17.02
CA GLY A 176 -10.79 -1.93 17.60
C GLY A 176 -10.24 -1.17 18.82
N GLY A 177 -8.96 -1.36 19.15
CA GLY A 177 -8.31 -0.74 20.30
C GLY A 177 -8.29 0.80 20.23
N GLN A 178 -8.07 1.43 21.37
CA GLN A 178 -8.04 2.89 21.52
C GLN A 178 -6.66 3.33 21.99
N TYR A 179 -6.06 4.29 21.32
CA TYR A 179 -4.70 4.75 21.58
C TYR A 179 -4.65 6.26 21.59
N THR A 180 -3.67 6.80 22.30
CA THR A 180 -3.40 8.24 22.32
C THR A 180 -1.99 8.52 21.81
N VAL A 181 -1.81 9.62 21.11
CA VAL A 181 -0.51 10.25 20.84
C VAL A 181 -0.57 11.62 21.50
N SER A 182 -0.21 11.70 22.78
CA SER A 182 -0.35 12.92 23.60
C SER A 182 0.61 14.04 23.20
N ASN A 183 1.73 13.70 22.57
CA ASN A 183 2.78 14.62 22.14
C ASN A 183 3.37 14.16 20.79
N ILE A 184 4.47 14.77 20.35
CA ILE A 184 5.19 14.37 19.14
C ILE A 184 5.78 12.97 19.35
N LEU A 185 5.30 11.99 18.58
CA LEU A 185 5.89 10.65 18.48
C LEU A 185 6.80 10.61 17.25
N ASP A 186 8.11 10.77 17.45
CA ASP A 186 9.10 10.71 16.36
C ASP A 186 9.83 9.37 16.36
N PHE A 187 9.64 8.58 15.30
CA PHE A 187 10.34 7.31 15.10
C PHE A 187 11.79 7.49 14.65
N GLY A 188 12.23 8.71 14.32
CA GLY A 188 13.62 8.99 13.96
C GLY A 188 14.08 8.12 12.79
N GLY A 189 15.25 7.50 12.92
CA GLY A 189 15.85 6.65 11.89
C GLY A 189 15.27 5.23 11.83
N ASN A 190 14.25 4.90 12.63
CA ASN A 190 13.73 3.54 12.72
C ASN A 190 12.70 3.24 11.63
N LYS A 191 12.85 2.09 10.96
CA LYS A 191 11.86 1.56 10.01
C LYS A 191 10.72 0.91 10.77
N ILE A 192 9.55 1.56 10.80
CA ILE A 192 8.42 1.12 11.63
C ILE A 192 7.20 0.82 10.76
N GLN A 193 6.53 -0.29 11.06
CA GLN A 193 5.15 -0.52 10.69
C GLN A 193 4.27 -0.45 11.93
N LEU A 194 3.31 0.48 11.97
CA LEU A 194 2.16 0.40 12.87
C LEU A 194 0.97 -0.14 12.10
N ARG A 195 0.34 -1.21 12.58
CA ARG A 195 -0.79 -1.80 11.86
C ARG A 195 -1.85 -2.44 12.74
N CYS A 196 -3.00 -2.68 12.12
CA CYS A 196 -3.93 -3.75 12.50
C CYS A 196 -4.03 -4.76 11.35
N THR A 197 -4.10 -6.04 11.67
CA THR A 197 -4.29 -7.11 10.68
C THR A 197 -5.73 -7.22 10.19
N ASN A 198 -6.68 -6.62 10.92
CA ASN A 198 -8.10 -6.61 10.61
C ASN A 198 -8.57 -5.19 10.26
N ASP A 199 -8.80 -4.94 8.97
CA ASP A 199 -9.22 -3.63 8.47
C ASP A 199 -10.71 -3.34 8.71
N GLN A 200 -11.52 -4.32 9.09
CA GLN A 200 -12.91 -4.12 9.50
C GLN A 200 -13.01 -3.66 10.96
N LYS A 201 -11.95 -3.88 11.74
CA LYS A 201 -11.83 -3.47 13.14
C LYS A 201 -10.57 -2.64 13.38
N ARG A 202 -10.46 -1.54 12.62
CA ARG A 202 -9.34 -0.60 12.76
C ARG A 202 -9.30 -0.01 14.18
N PRO A 203 -8.16 -0.05 14.88
CA PRO A 203 -7.97 0.70 16.10
C PRO A 203 -7.94 2.20 15.81
N THR A 204 -8.26 3.00 16.83
CA THR A 204 -8.29 4.46 16.74
C THR A 204 -7.15 5.07 17.54
N ILE A 205 -6.32 5.86 16.86
CA ILE A 205 -5.26 6.68 17.46
C ILE A 205 -5.77 8.11 17.55
N THR A 206 -5.93 8.62 18.76
CA THR A 206 -6.37 10.00 19.01
C THR A 206 -5.16 10.88 19.30
N TYR A 207 -4.99 11.95 18.55
CA TYR A 207 -3.93 12.93 18.81
C TYR A 207 -4.37 13.89 19.92
N GLY A 208 -3.46 14.17 20.85
CA GLY A 208 -3.59 15.31 21.76
C GLY A 208 -3.31 16.64 21.04
N GLU A 209 -3.31 17.76 21.77
CA GLU A 209 -3.10 19.10 21.20
C GLU A 209 -1.77 19.25 20.43
N GLN A 210 -0.73 18.54 20.89
CA GLN A 210 0.59 18.48 20.26
C GLN A 210 0.82 17.18 19.48
N GLY A 211 -0.19 16.31 19.41
CA GLY A 211 -0.05 14.96 18.89
C GLY A 211 0.26 14.94 17.39
N THR A 212 1.30 14.20 17.01
CA THR A 212 1.65 13.92 15.61
C THR A 212 2.62 12.74 15.56
N ILE A 213 2.67 12.04 14.43
CA ILE A 213 3.67 11.00 14.16
C ILE A 213 4.71 11.58 13.21
N ARG A 214 5.99 11.39 13.54
CA ARG A 214 7.13 11.82 12.72
C ARG A 214 8.10 10.69 12.42
N THR A 215 8.85 10.84 11.32
CA THR A 215 9.89 9.89 10.93
C THR A 215 11.00 10.54 10.09
N SER A 216 12.18 9.94 10.09
CA SER A 216 13.26 10.19 9.12
C SER A 216 13.69 8.92 8.37
N ALA A 217 12.88 7.87 8.45
CA ALA A 217 13.06 6.57 7.83
C ALA A 217 11.73 6.09 7.20
N PRO A 218 11.73 5.01 6.40
CA PRO A 218 10.51 4.36 5.95
C PRO A 218 9.52 4.11 7.09
N LEU A 219 8.24 4.38 6.84
CA LEU A 219 7.16 4.23 7.81
C LEU A 219 5.94 3.65 7.09
N LYS A 220 5.36 2.58 7.66
CA LYS A 220 4.12 1.97 7.17
C LYS A 220 3.02 2.12 8.22
N LEU A 221 1.94 2.79 7.85
CA LEU A 221 0.70 2.89 8.64
C LEU A 221 -0.37 2.09 7.92
N LYS A 222 -0.92 1.06 8.57
CA LYS A 222 -1.85 0.13 7.91
C LYS A 222 -3.10 -0.18 8.74
N SER A 223 -4.28 0.00 8.16
CA SER A 223 -5.56 -0.39 8.78
C SER A 223 -5.82 0.34 10.10
N LEU A 224 -5.59 1.66 10.13
CA LEU A 224 -5.69 2.49 11.33
C LEU A 224 -6.70 3.63 11.14
N ASN A 225 -7.44 3.96 12.19
CA ASN A 225 -8.17 5.22 12.29
C ASN A 225 -7.33 6.23 13.07
N PHE A 226 -7.33 7.48 12.62
CA PHE A 226 -6.71 8.62 13.28
C PHE A 226 -7.77 9.68 13.55
N ASN A 227 -7.85 10.12 14.80
CA ASN A 227 -8.56 11.34 15.17
C ASN A 227 -7.53 12.44 15.43
N CYS A 228 -7.36 13.33 14.45
CA CYS A 228 -6.41 14.44 14.48
C CYS A 228 -7.03 15.74 15.02
N SER A 229 -8.32 15.74 15.37
CA SER A 229 -9.12 16.96 15.57
C SER A 229 -8.57 17.91 16.64
N ALA A 230 -7.91 17.39 17.67
CA ALA A 230 -7.32 18.22 18.72
C ALA A 230 -5.97 18.81 18.35
N SER A 231 -5.25 18.21 17.39
CA SER A 231 -3.89 18.61 17.05
C SER A 231 -3.87 19.82 16.12
N ALA A 232 -2.95 20.74 16.40
CA ALA A 232 -2.61 21.83 15.49
C ALA A 232 -1.43 21.49 14.57
N ASN A 233 -0.77 20.35 14.78
CA ASN A 233 0.37 19.89 13.98
C ASN A 233 -0.11 19.14 12.73
N GLU A 234 0.85 18.83 11.85
CA GLU A 234 0.65 17.94 10.72
C GLU A 234 0.17 16.54 11.15
N ALA A 235 -0.61 15.87 10.31
CA ALA A 235 -1.05 14.49 10.60
C ALA A 235 0.15 13.53 10.64
N ILE A 236 1.08 13.70 9.69
CA ILE A 236 2.33 12.96 9.56
C ILE A 236 3.45 13.95 9.21
N GLY A 237 4.48 14.03 10.04
CA GLY A 237 5.65 14.86 9.80
C GLY A 237 6.90 14.08 9.45
N LEU A 238 7.89 14.77 8.90
CA LEU A 238 9.26 14.29 8.91
C LEU A 238 10.01 14.86 10.11
N SER A 239 11.03 14.17 10.61
CA SER A 239 11.72 14.59 11.83
C SER A 239 12.30 16.02 11.69
N GLU A 240 12.25 16.80 12.78
CA GLU A 240 12.95 18.09 12.85
C GLU A 240 14.46 17.94 13.05
N THR A 241 14.90 16.74 13.40
CA THR A 241 16.29 16.38 13.69
C THR A 241 16.69 15.13 12.91
N PRO A 242 16.72 15.18 11.55
CA PRO A 242 17.28 14.08 10.78
C PRO A 242 18.71 13.78 11.21
N ASP A 243 19.07 12.50 11.16
CA ASP A 243 20.47 12.11 11.21
C ASP A 243 21.23 12.68 10.00
N GLU A 244 22.43 13.22 10.21
CA GLU A 244 23.28 13.70 9.12
C GLU A 244 23.79 12.53 8.25
N SER A 245 23.80 11.30 8.75
CA SER A 245 24.22 10.11 8.01
C SER A 245 23.36 9.82 6.77
N ILE A 246 22.08 10.21 6.77
CA ILE A 246 21.16 10.01 5.64
C ILE A 246 21.26 11.13 4.59
N LYS A 247 22.10 12.14 4.82
CA LYS A 247 22.25 13.26 3.91
C LYS A 247 23.11 12.90 2.70
N GLY A 248 22.53 12.98 1.51
CA GLY A 248 23.19 12.56 0.27
C GLY A 248 23.47 11.06 0.21
N ALA A 249 22.71 10.25 0.95
CA ALA A 249 22.93 8.80 1.06
C ALA A 249 22.78 8.04 -0.27
N THR A 250 22.14 8.65 -1.26
CA THR A 250 22.08 8.15 -2.65
C THR A 250 23.36 8.40 -3.45
N GLY A 251 24.38 9.01 -2.85
CA GLY A 251 25.69 9.28 -3.45
C GLY A 251 25.78 10.65 -4.16
N SER A 252 24.77 11.51 -4.04
CA SER A 252 24.73 12.86 -4.65
C SER A 252 23.81 13.79 -3.87
N GLY A 253 24.06 15.09 -3.95
CA GLY A 253 23.19 16.12 -3.39
C GLY A 253 23.35 16.35 -1.89
N ASP A 254 22.48 17.20 -1.34
CA ASP A 254 22.46 17.62 0.06
C ASP A 254 21.08 17.43 0.70
N TYR A 255 20.28 16.49 0.16
CA TYR A 255 18.99 16.10 0.71
C TYR A 255 19.16 15.03 1.78
N TYR A 256 18.32 15.05 2.82
CA TYR A 256 18.16 13.92 3.73
C TYR A 256 17.32 12.86 3.01
N ASN A 257 17.95 11.77 2.56
CA ASN A 257 17.32 10.74 1.73
C ASN A 257 16.63 9.70 2.62
N ILE A 258 15.30 9.66 2.59
CA ILE A 258 14.54 8.53 3.13
C ILE A 258 14.44 7.49 2.03
N MET A 259 15.37 6.52 2.05
CA MET A 259 15.42 5.42 1.09
C MET A 259 14.42 4.33 1.49
N GLY A 260 13.47 4.03 0.61
CA GLY A 260 12.29 3.20 0.87
C GLY A 260 10.97 3.99 0.81
N THR A 261 9.97 3.52 1.55
CA THR A 261 8.58 3.98 1.36
C THR A 261 7.98 4.58 2.63
N LEU A 262 7.37 5.76 2.50
CA LEU A 262 6.32 6.22 3.40
C LEU A 262 4.98 5.68 2.89
N HIS A 263 4.45 4.64 3.54
CA HIS A 263 3.29 3.89 3.07
C HIS A 263 2.11 4.06 4.03
N ILE A 264 1.05 4.70 3.55
CA ILE A 264 -0.19 4.91 4.29
C ILE A 264 -1.27 4.12 3.55
N THR A 265 -1.78 3.05 4.16
CA THR A 265 -2.68 2.12 3.48
C THR A 265 -3.85 1.68 4.33
N SER A 266 -5.06 1.67 3.76
CA SER A 266 -6.28 1.27 4.48
C SER A 266 -6.55 2.10 5.74
N CYS A 267 -6.18 3.39 5.76
CA CYS A 267 -6.30 4.26 6.93
C CYS A 267 -7.44 5.28 6.79
N ASN A 268 -7.97 5.74 7.92
CA ASN A 268 -8.90 6.86 7.98
C ASN A 268 -8.31 7.98 8.84
N PHE A 269 -8.26 9.20 8.33
CA PHE A 269 -7.82 10.38 9.06
C PHE A 269 -8.99 11.36 9.18
N GLU A 270 -9.45 11.57 10.40
CA GLU A 270 -10.52 12.49 10.75
C GLU A 270 -9.96 13.74 11.41
N GLY A 271 -10.49 14.91 11.04
CA GLY A 271 -10.15 16.17 11.70
C GLY A 271 -8.73 16.65 11.45
N VAL A 272 -8.19 16.43 10.25
CA VAL A 272 -6.85 16.94 9.91
C VAL A 272 -6.94 18.45 9.73
N ASN A 273 -6.46 19.19 10.74
CA ASN A 273 -6.51 20.64 10.75
C ASN A 273 -5.43 21.24 9.84
N ALA A 274 -4.18 20.78 9.98
CA ALA A 274 -3.02 21.32 9.28
C ALA A 274 -2.61 20.48 8.05
N GLN A 275 -1.31 20.38 7.75
CA GLN A 275 -0.79 19.56 6.66
C GLN A 275 -1.12 18.08 6.91
N PHE A 276 -1.40 17.34 5.85
CA PHE A 276 -1.45 15.88 5.92
C PHE A 276 -0.04 15.29 6.02
N ILE A 277 0.88 15.77 5.17
CA ILE A 277 2.30 15.41 5.20
C ILE A 277 3.16 16.68 5.19
N HIS A 278 4.10 16.82 6.12
CA HIS A 278 5.01 17.98 6.17
C HIS A 278 6.48 17.59 6.36
N ASP A 279 7.39 18.23 5.62
CA ASP A 279 8.84 18.02 5.72
C ASP A 279 9.52 18.72 6.91
N ASN A 280 8.74 19.38 7.78
CA ASN A 280 9.23 20.23 8.86
C ASN A 280 10.31 21.23 8.41
N ASN A 281 10.20 21.70 7.17
CA ASN A 281 11.10 22.63 6.52
C ASN A 281 12.54 22.13 6.38
N LYS A 282 12.78 20.82 6.54
CA LYS A 282 14.07 20.18 6.29
C LYS A 282 14.14 19.69 4.85
N LYS A 283 15.36 19.63 4.33
CA LYS A 283 15.63 19.30 2.93
C LYS A 283 15.52 17.79 2.69
N TYR A 284 14.37 17.20 2.99
CA TYR A 284 14.14 15.78 2.78
C TYR A 284 13.90 15.43 1.31
N CYS A 285 14.34 14.26 0.90
CA CYS A 285 13.86 13.58 -0.29
C CYS A 285 13.32 12.21 0.14
N ILE A 286 12.00 12.03 0.09
CA ILE A 286 11.41 10.70 0.24
C ILE A 286 11.51 9.98 -1.09
N GLU A 287 12.10 8.79 -1.11
CA GLU A 287 12.21 7.99 -2.34
C GLU A 287 10.84 7.65 -2.91
N THR A 288 9.97 7.07 -2.07
CA THR A 288 8.60 6.71 -2.44
C THR A 288 7.61 7.06 -1.34
N CYS A 289 6.47 7.64 -1.71
CA CYS A 289 5.31 7.77 -0.85
C CYS A 289 4.08 7.17 -1.54
N VAL A 290 3.39 6.27 -0.84
CA VAL A 290 2.17 5.62 -1.32
C VAL A 290 1.06 5.89 -0.32
N ILE A 291 -0.01 6.51 -0.79
CA ILE A 291 -1.27 6.67 -0.08
C ILE A 291 -2.29 5.82 -0.82
N ASP A 292 -2.69 4.71 -0.23
CA ASP A 292 -3.59 3.72 -0.83
C ASP A 292 -4.78 3.45 0.07
N ASN A 293 -5.96 3.20 -0.49
CA ASN A 293 -7.16 2.85 0.26
C ASN A 293 -7.38 3.73 1.50
N THR A 294 -7.17 5.04 1.40
CA THR A 294 -7.16 5.94 2.57
C THR A 294 -8.24 7.01 2.45
N VAL A 295 -8.94 7.33 3.55
CA VAL A 295 -9.86 8.49 3.65
C VAL A 295 -9.19 9.57 4.47
N VAL A 296 -9.17 10.81 3.99
CA VAL A 296 -8.67 11.98 4.73
C VAL A 296 -9.74 13.06 4.72
N LYS A 297 -10.28 13.36 5.90
CA LYS A 297 -11.14 14.51 6.15
C LYS A 297 -10.32 15.65 6.76
N LEU A 298 -10.21 16.72 5.99
CA LEU A 298 -9.64 17.98 6.43
C LEU A 298 -10.71 18.81 7.16
N THR A 299 -10.31 19.46 8.24
CA THR A 299 -11.12 20.45 8.97
C THR A 299 -10.34 21.76 9.04
N SER A 300 -9.83 22.17 7.87
CA SER A 300 -8.92 23.30 7.73
C SER A 300 -9.57 24.61 8.18
N THR A 301 -8.84 25.41 8.94
CA THR A 301 -9.26 26.74 9.38
C THR A 301 -8.27 27.79 8.86
N ALA A 302 -8.62 29.06 8.89
CA ALA A 302 -7.70 30.13 8.48
C ALA A 302 -6.37 30.09 9.28
N SER A 303 -6.43 29.60 10.52
CA SER A 303 -5.29 29.44 11.44
C SER A 303 -4.51 28.13 11.30
N SER A 304 -5.01 27.12 10.57
CA SER A 304 -4.40 25.78 10.58
C SER A 304 -3.18 25.63 9.66
N GLY A 305 -2.61 26.73 9.17
CA GLY A 305 -1.35 26.72 8.43
C GLY A 305 -1.40 26.17 7.01
N VAL A 306 -2.50 25.58 6.55
CA VAL A 306 -2.66 25.12 5.14
C VAL A 306 -3.15 26.20 4.20
N SER A 307 -3.84 27.23 4.72
CA SER A 307 -4.45 28.31 3.95
C SER A 307 -3.47 29.06 3.04
N SER A 308 -2.22 29.19 3.48
CA SER A 308 -1.13 29.78 2.70
C SER A 308 -0.18 28.76 2.06
N ASN A 309 -0.34 27.47 2.35
CA ASN A 309 0.61 26.39 2.04
C ASN A 309 -0.10 25.22 1.31
N ALA A 310 0.16 23.98 1.68
CA ALA A 310 -0.37 22.81 0.99
C ALA A 310 -0.83 21.71 1.95
N ILE A 311 -1.63 20.77 1.45
CA ILE A 311 -2.01 19.56 2.20
C ILE A 311 -0.82 18.60 2.29
N ILE A 312 -0.15 18.33 1.17
CA ILE A 312 1.16 17.67 1.11
C ILE A 312 2.19 18.77 0.89
N TYR A 313 2.91 19.13 1.95
CA TYR A 313 3.76 20.31 1.98
C TYR A 313 5.22 19.94 2.23
N PHE A 314 6.05 20.10 1.22
CA PHE A 314 7.51 20.02 1.35
C PHE A 314 8.07 21.39 1.01
N LYS A 315 8.38 22.19 2.04
CA LYS A 315 8.91 23.54 1.83
C LYS A 315 10.34 23.51 1.30
N SER A 316 11.16 22.63 1.83
CA SER A 316 12.60 22.53 1.57
C SER A 316 12.94 21.27 0.77
N GLY A 317 12.13 20.23 0.93
CA GLY A 317 12.28 18.94 0.27
C GLY A 317 11.34 18.68 -0.90
N PHE A 318 11.19 17.41 -1.21
CA PHE A 318 10.18 16.86 -2.12
C PHE A 318 10.01 15.35 -1.92
N ILE A 319 8.96 14.77 -2.50
CA ILE A 319 8.81 13.32 -2.65
C ILE A 319 9.19 12.98 -4.08
N ASN A 320 10.14 12.04 -4.26
CA ASN A 320 10.62 11.65 -5.57
C ASN A 320 9.55 10.86 -6.35
N ASN A 321 8.89 9.91 -5.72
CA ASN A 321 7.76 9.18 -6.32
C ASN A 321 6.54 9.22 -5.39
N LEU A 322 5.53 10.02 -5.75
CA LEU A 322 4.26 10.08 -5.04
C LEU A 322 3.20 9.26 -5.78
N THR A 323 2.48 8.40 -5.06
CA THR A 323 1.25 7.75 -5.55
C THR A 323 0.13 7.95 -4.55
N VAL A 324 -0.99 8.50 -5.02
CA VAL A 324 -2.29 8.50 -4.31
C VAL A 324 -3.24 7.63 -5.10
N GLN A 325 -3.78 6.58 -4.51
CA GLN A 325 -4.70 5.68 -5.20
C GLN A 325 -5.80 5.13 -4.30
N ASN A 326 -6.94 4.77 -4.88
CA ASN A 326 -8.09 4.19 -4.16
C ASN A 326 -8.47 5.02 -2.92
N SER A 327 -8.30 6.34 -2.98
CA SER A 327 -8.31 7.19 -1.81
C SER A 327 -9.27 8.35 -1.97
N THR A 328 -9.77 8.84 -0.84
CA THR A 328 -10.68 9.98 -0.77
C THR A 328 -10.07 11.07 0.08
N PHE A 329 -9.96 12.28 -0.47
CA PHE A 329 -9.59 13.48 0.28
C PHE A 329 -10.71 14.50 0.17
N TRP A 330 -11.12 15.05 1.30
CA TRP A 330 -12.15 16.07 1.29
C TRP A 330 -11.98 17.08 2.42
N ASN A 331 -12.49 18.28 2.21
CA ASN A 331 -12.45 19.34 3.21
C ASN A 331 -13.86 19.70 3.69
N ALA A 332 -14.06 19.55 5.00
CA ALA A 332 -15.24 20.02 5.73
C ALA A 332 -14.99 21.34 6.47
N GLY A 333 -13.77 21.88 6.41
CA GLY A 333 -13.37 23.10 7.10
C GLY A 333 -13.74 24.38 6.35
N ASP A 334 -13.69 25.49 7.08
CA ASP A 334 -14.07 26.83 6.59
C ASP A 334 -12.96 27.53 5.78
N SER A 335 -11.78 26.91 5.67
CA SER A 335 -10.66 27.45 4.89
C SER A 335 -10.14 26.43 3.88
N ASP A 336 -9.76 26.93 2.71
CA ASP A 336 -9.10 26.14 1.68
C ASP A 336 -7.59 26.14 1.85
N ALA A 337 -6.94 25.05 1.46
CA ALA A 337 -5.50 25.04 1.23
C ALA A 337 -5.12 25.82 -0.04
N LYS A 338 -3.92 26.40 -0.09
CA LYS A 338 -3.44 27.04 -1.33
C LYS A 338 -3.06 26.01 -2.40
N TYR A 339 -2.51 24.86 -1.98
CA TYR A 339 -2.21 23.74 -2.87
C TYR A 339 -2.64 22.39 -2.30
N PHE A 340 -2.92 21.40 -3.17
CA PHE A 340 -2.95 20.01 -2.71
C PHE A 340 -1.51 19.51 -2.48
N ILE A 341 -0.62 19.71 -3.46
CA ILE A 341 0.80 19.35 -3.35
C ILE A 341 1.68 20.57 -3.57
N GLN A 342 2.63 20.81 -2.67
CA GLN A 342 3.69 21.79 -2.89
C GLN A 342 5.05 21.22 -2.51
N TYR A 343 6.01 21.29 -3.42
CA TYR A 343 7.41 20.96 -3.17
C TYR A 343 8.30 22.19 -3.30
N ASN A 344 9.54 22.04 -2.83
CA ASN A 344 10.55 23.05 -3.05
C ASN A 344 10.79 23.26 -4.55
N ASN A 345 10.89 24.52 -4.99
CA ASN A 345 11.11 24.86 -6.41
C ASN A 345 12.43 24.29 -6.98
N SER A 346 13.39 23.96 -6.12
CA SER A 346 14.67 23.33 -6.47
C SER A 346 14.67 21.79 -6.36
N GLY A 347 13.56 21.17 -5.94
CA GLY A 347 13.39 19.72 -5.83
C GLY A 347 13.44 19.05 -7.20
N ARG A 348 14.44 18.18 -7.41
CA ARG A 348 14.66 17.46 -8.66
C ARG A 348 15.29 16.10 -8.37
N CYS A 349 14.87 15.05 -9.08
CA CYS A 349 15.38 13.70 -8.91
C CYS A 349 16.92 13.63 -8.94
N ASP A 350 17.55 14.26 -9.93
CA ASP A 350 19.00 14.25 -10.14
C ASP A 350 19.77 14.89 -8.99
N ARG A 351 19.18 15.89 -8.35
CA ARG A 351 19.75 16.56 -7.17
C ARG A 351 19.64 15.75 -5.88
N ALA A 352 18.79 14.72 -5.86
CA ALA A 352 18.67 13.80 -4.74
C ALA A 352 19.22 12.40 -5.07
N GLY A 353 19.94 12.25 -6.20
CA GLY A 353 20.59 11.00 -6.61
C GLY A 353 19.69 10.01 -7.35
N TYR A 354 18.53 10.43 -7.84
CA TYR A 354 17.61 9.60 -8.63
C TYR A 354 17.62 9.98 -10.12
N THR A 355 17.31 9.02 -10.99
CA THR A 355 17.30 9.21 -12.44
C THR A 355 15.96 9.74 -12.96
N SER A 356 14.87 9.49 -12.24
CA SER A 356 13.50 9.93 -12.56
C SER A 356 12.69 10.22 -11.30
N ASN A 357 11.57 10.93 -11.48
CA ASN A 357 10.57 11.21 -10.45
C ASN A 357 9.16 11.02 -11.01
N SER A 358 8.19 10.79 -10.13
CA SER A 358 6.79 10.65 -10.52
C SER A 358 5.78 11.25 -9.54
N VAL A 359 4.65 11.68 -10.09
CA VAL A 359 3.44 12.02 -9.33
C VAL A 359 2.27 11.30 -9.97
N ASN A 360 1.64 10.40 -9.23
CA ASN A 360 0.58 9.52 -9.70
C ASN A 360 -0.67 9.69 -8.81
N ILE A 361 -1.82 9.91 -9.43
CA ILE A 361 -3.13 9.94 -8.77
C ILE A 361 -4.07 9.03 -9.58
N LYS A 362 -4.63 8.00 -8.95
CA LYS A 362 -5.40 6.96 -9.65
C LYS A 362 -6.64 6.59 -8.86
N ASN A 363 -7.78 6.33 -9.51
CA ASN A 363 -8.96 5.72 -8.86
C ASN A 363 -9.28 6.37 -7.51
N SER A 364 -9.35 7.70 -7.48
CA SER A 364 -9.47 8.47 -6.24
C SER A 364 -10.59 9.51 -6.35
N THR A 365 -11.08 9.97 -5.20
CA THR A 365 -12.13 10.98 -5.12
C THR A 365 -11.64 12.18 -4.31
N PHE A 366 -11.81 13.39 -4.86
CA PHE A 366 -11.44 14.64 -4.22
C PHE A 366 -12.65 15.58 -4.18
N TYR A 367 -12.95 16.10 -2.99
CA TYR A 367 -14.08 17.01 -2.80
C TYR A 367 -13.67 18.25 -2.00
N ASN A 368 -14.01 19.44 -2.52
CA ASN A 368 -13.74 20.70 -1.84
C ASN A 368 -12.25 20.94 -1.49
N ILE A 369 -11.34 20.55 -2.38
CA ILE A 369 -9.90 20.65 -2.14
C ILE A 369 -9.30 21.83 -2.88
N ALA A 370 -8.73 22.77 -2.11
CA ALA A 370 -8.01 23.93 -2.62
C ALA A 370 -8.84 24.75 -3.64
N LYS A 371 -10.15 24.94 -3.38
CA LYS A 371 -11.10 25.55 -4.32
C LYS A 371 -10.67 26.97 -4.73
N SER A 372 -10.14 27.77 -3.80
CA SER A 372 -9.54 29.08 -4.10
C SER A 372 -8.06 29.05 -4.55
N GLY A 373 -7.44 27.88 -4.59
CA GLY A 373 -6.01 27.65 -4.79
C GLY A 373 -5.65 27.08 -6.15
N GLN A 374 -4.59 26.26 -6.17
CA GLN A 374 -4.11 25.52 -7.34
C GLN A 374 -3.87 24.07 -6.96
N TRP A 375 -4.04 23.12 -7.88
CA TRP A 375 -3.81 21.72 -7.54
C TRP A 375 -2.39 21.46 -7.02
N ALA A 376 -1.38 22.00 -7.71
CA ALA A 376 0.00 21.73 -7.34
C ALA A 376 1.00 22.84 -7.66
N ASN A 377 2.12 22.81 -6.93
CA ASN A 377 3.30 23.65 -7.15
C ASN A 377 4.61 22.88 -6.88
N TYR A 378 5.23 22.42 -7.96
CA TYR A 378 6.53 21.74 -7.93
C TYR A 378 7.33 22.08 -9.20
N SER A 379 7.78 23.33 -9.31
CA SER A 379 8.45 23.82 -10.53
C SER A 379 9.70 23.03 -10.92
N GLY A 380 10.35 22.37 -9.97
CA GLY A 380 11.51 21.52 -10.24
C GLY A 380 11.19 20.30 -11.11
N PHE A 381 9.95 19.81 -11.10
CA PHE A 381 9.49 18.68 -11.92
C PHE A 381 8.93 19.15 -13.28
N SER A 382 8.38 20.36 -13.33
CA SER A 382 7.65 20.83 -14.51
C SER A 382 8.53 20.91 -15.76
N GLY A 383 8.06 20.32 -16.86
CA GLY A 383 8.75 20.33 -18.15
C GLY A 383 10.03 19.47 -18.24
N LYS A 384 10.33 18.63 -17.23
CA LYS A 384 11.54 17.78 -17.21
C LYS A 384 11.32 16.40 -17.84
N ALA A 385 12.24 16.01 -18.72
CA ALA A 385 12.22 14.69 -19.38
C ALA A 385 12.26 13.49 -18.41
N THR A 386 12.76 13.72 -17.19
CA THR A 386 12.87 12.72 -16.13
C THR A 386 11.61 12.61 -15.27
N SER A 387 10.59 13.44 -15.51
CA SER A 387 9.36 13.48 -14.73
C SER A 387 8.22 12.72 -15.42
N VAL A 388 7.49 11.94 -14.64
CA VAL A 388 6.32 11.17 -15.05
C VAL A 388 5.09 11.64 -14.26
N PHE A 389 3.99 11.89 -14.95
CA PHE A 389 2.73 12.28 -14.34
C PHE A 389 1.61 11.37 -14.81
N VAL A 390 0.91 10.74 -13.87
CA VAL A 390 -0.22 9.85 -14.15
C VAL A 390 -1.44 10.33 -13.36
N LEU A 391 -2.51 10.68 -14.06
CA LEU A 391 -3.79 11.04 -13.45
C LEU A 391 -4.91 10.25 -14.13
N THR A 392 -5.45 9.22 -13.48
CA THR A 392 -6.41 8.31 -14.14
C THR A 392 -7.58 7.94 -13.27
N ASN A 393 -8.76 7.78 -13.87
CA ASN A 393 -9.99 7.29 -13.23
C ASN A 393 -10.32 8.05 -11.94
N THR A 394 -10.03 9.35 -11.87
CA THR A 394 -10.15 10.15 -10.65
C THR A 394 -11.28 11.16 -10.77
N ILE A 395 -12.06 11.33 -9.71
CA ILE A 395 -13.15 12.31 -9.64
C ILE A 395 -12.71 13.51 -8.79
N PHE A 396 -12.80 14.70 -9.36
CA PHE A 396 -12.64 15.97 -8.68
C PHE A 396 -13.95 16.74 -8.72
N VAL A 397 -14.44 17.15 -7.56
CA VAL A 397 -15.64 17.99 -7.40
C VAL A 397 -15.32 19.16 -6.48
N ASP A 398 -15.68 20.38 -6.90
CA ASP A 398 -15.45 21.60 -6.12
C ASP A 398 -13.99 21.82 -5.70
N CYS A 399 -13.04 21.34 -6.50
CA CYS A 399 -11.61 21.47 -6.24
C CYS A 399 -11.01 22.70 -6.93
N ALA A 400 -9.69 22.88 -6.79
CA ALA A 400 -8.92 23.90 -7.51
C ALA A 400 -9.25 23.96 -9.00
N LYS A 401 -9.07 25.12 -9.63
CA LYS A 401 -9.28 25.26 -11.08
C LYS A 401 -8.07 24.78 -11.88
N GLU A 402 -8.32 24.40 -13.14
CA GLU A 402 -7.31 23.87 -14.05
C GLU A 402 -6.59 22.64 -13.44
N ILE A 403 -7.33 21.66 -12.90
CA ILE A 403 -6.80 20.48 -12.16
C ILE A 403 -5.96 19.58 -13.03
N ALA A 404 -6.39 19.41 -14.29
CA ALA A 404 -5.51 19.13 -15.39
C ALA A 404 -4.45 20.21 -15.30
N ARG A 405 -4.39 21.30 -16.09
CA ARG A 405 -3.57 22.54 -15.85
C ARG A 405 -2.35 22.52 -14.87
N ARG A 406 -2.62 22.33 -13.58
CA ARG A 406 -1.67 22.45 -12.49
C ARG A 406 -0.98 21.13 -12.09
N PHE A 407 -1.59 19.97 -12.33
CA PHE A 407 -0.97 18.66 -12.05
C PHE A 407 0.40 18.37 -12.70
N ILE A 408 0.75 18.92 -13.85
CA ILE A 408 2.05 18.81 -14.54
C ILE A 408 2.95 20.02 -14.25
N GLY A 409 2.54 20.89 -13.33
CA GLY A 409 3.25 22.10 -12.95
C GLY A 409 3.01 23.31 -13.86
N GLY A 410 1.97 23.30 -14.70
CA GLY A 410 1.55 24.46 -15.50
C GLY A 410 2.37 24.77 -16.75
N ASN A 411 3.40 23.96 -17.06
CA ASN A 411 4.21 24.04 -18.28
C ASN A 411 4.10 22.73 -19.07
N PHE A 412 3.85 22.84 -20.37
CA PHE A 412 3.76 21.72 -21.30
C PHE A 412 5.04 21.61 -22.14
N SER A 413 5.55 20.40 -22.27
CA SER A 413 6.75 20.05 -23.05
C SER A 413 6.56 18.65 -23.63
N THR A 414 7.26 18.32 -24.72
CA THR A 414 7.21 16.98 -25.32
C THR A 414 8.03 15.94 -24.55
N SER A 415 8.83 16.37 -23.57
CA SER A 415 9.81 15.51 -22.92
C SER A 415 9.32 14.77 -21.66
N PRO A 416 8.48 15.34 -20.77
CA PRO A 416 7.93 14.57 -19.65
C PRO A 416 6.88 13.57 -20.14
N SER A 417 6.69 12.49 -19.40
CA SER A 417 5.61 11.54 -19.67
C SER A 417 4.33 11.98 -18.96
N TYR A 418 3.22 12.03 -19.70
CA TYR A 418 1.91 12.41 -19.22
C TYR A 418 0.89 11.33 -19.55
N THR A 419 0.15 10.84 -18.56
CA THR A 419 -0.97 9.90 -18.75
C THR A 419 -2.21 10.46 -18.08
N PHE A 420 -3.24 10.75 -18.87
CA PHE A 420 -4.56 11.16 -18.40
C PHE A 420 -5.59 10.16 -18.95
N LEU A 421 -6.55 9.73 -18.13
CA LEU A 421 -7.60 8.77 -18.53
C LEU A 421 -8.84 8.89 -17.64
N ASN A 422 -10.02 9.03 -18.22
CA ASN A 422 -11.34 8.93 -17.55
C ASN A 422 -11.45 9.75 -16.24
N ASN A 423 -10.95 10.99 -16.23
CA ASN A 423 -11.07 11.84 -15.05
C ASN A 423 -12.31 12.74 -15.14
N THR A 424 -12.92 13.06 -14.00
CA THR A 424 -13.97 14.07 -13.90
C THR A 424 -13.37 15.32 -13.25
N TYR A 425 -13.47 16.48 -13.92
CA TYR A 425 -13.00 17.77 -13.37
C TYR A 425 -14.16 18.74 -13.19
N LEU A 426 -15.09 18.41 -12.28
CA LEU A 426 -16.25 19.24 -11.97
C LEU A 426 -15.82 20.37 -11.02
N GLN A 427 -15.51 21.52 -11.62
CA GLN A 427 -14.97 22.68 -10.92
C GLN A 427 -15.99 23.33 -9.98
N ASP A 428 -17.26 23.36 -10.37
CA ASP A 428 -18.35 23.88 -9.56
C ASP A 428 -19.60 23.01 -9.76
N ALA A 429 -19.96 22.26 -8.72
CA ALA A 429 -21.11 21.36 -8.76
C ALA A 429 -22.45 22.12 -8.75
N ALA A 430 -22.49 23.35 -8.23
CA ALA A 430 -23.72 24.13 -8.17
C ALA A 430 -24.17 24.62 -9.56
N THR A 431 -23.22 24.77 -10.48
CA THR A 431 -23.45 25.28 -11.84
C THR A 431 -23.09 24.27 -12.94
N ASP A 432 -22.79 23.02 -12.57
CA ASP A 432 -22.26 21.98 -13.47
C ASP A 432 -21.12 22.50 -14.36
N THR A 433 -20.23 23.32 -13.79
CA THR A 433 -19.11 23.91 -14.52
C THR A 433 -17.88 23.03 -14.42
N TYR A 434 -17.37 22.60 -15.56
CA TYR A 434 -16.17 21.77 -15.66
C TYR A 434 -14.95 22.61 -16.03
N ASP A 435 -13.77 22.13 -15.63
CA ASP A 435 -12.50 22.70 -16.09
C ASP A 435 -12.35 22.62 -17.61
N ASN A 436 -11.51 23.51 -18.16
CA ASN A 436 -11.10 23.47 -19.56
C ASN A 436 -9.82 22.63 -19.73
N GLU A 437 -9.88 21.61 -20.60
CA GLU A 437 -8.75 20.72 -20.91
C GLU A 437 -7.84 21.18 -22.08
N GLU A 438 -8.06 22.36 -22.67
CA GLU A 438 -7.32 22.83 -23.86
C GLU A 438 -5.80 22.82 -23.67
N ASN A 439 -5.32 23.16 -22.47
CA ASN A 439 -3.89 23.21 -22.17
C ASN A 439 -3.32 21.89 -21.63
N TYR A 440 -4.17 20.96 -21.13
CA TYR A 440 -3.98 19.49 -21.10
C TYR A 440 -5.14 18.75 -20.40
N ASP A 441 -4.97 17.42 -20.27
CA ASP A 441 -5.86 16.32 -20.62
C ASP A 441 -6.14 16.32 -22.12
N LYS A 442 -5.21 15.74 -22.90
CA LYS A 442 -5.35 15.62 -24.35
C LYS A 442 -6.18 14.39 -24.72
N SER A 443 -7.36 14.41 -24.09
CA SER A 443 -8.44 13.44 -24.06
C SER A 443 -7.97 12.02 -23.81
N GLY A 444 -7.71 11.74 -22.54
CA GLY A 444 -7.95 10.39 -22.03
C GLY A 444 -9.45 10.07 -21.86
N THR A 445 -10.34 10.74 -22.59
CA THR A 445 -11.81 10.86 -22.44
C THR A 445 -12.30 11.29 -21.06
N ALA A 446 -11.88 12.50 -20.65
CA ALA A 446 -12.45 13.25 -19.52
C ALA A 446 -13.99 13.19 -19.52
N ILE A 447 -14.56 13.03 -18.33
CA ILE A 447 -16.00 12.86 -18.12
C ILE A 447 -16.61 14.22 -17.82
N LYS A 448 -17.66 14.58 -18.57
CA LYS A 448 -18.35 15.88 -18.52
C LYS A 448 -19.79 15.78 -18.01
N SER A 449 -20.05 14.77 -17.18
CA SER A 449 -21.30 14.54 -16.48
C SER A 449 -21.07 14.47 -14.98
N ASN A 450 -22.07 14.89 -14.22
CA ASN A 450 -21.96 15.05 -12.76
C ASN A 450 -21.89 13.65 -12.12
N PRO A 451 -20.97 13.39 -11.17
CA PRO A 451 -20.88 12.09 -10.49
C PRO A 451 -22.08 11.80 -9.57
N GLN A 452 -22.93 12.79 -9.30
CA GLN A 452 -24.14 12.67 -8.49
C GLN A 452 -23.86 12.02 -7.13
N PHE A 453 -22.87 12.55 -6.40
CA PHE A 453 -22.55 12.07 -5.05
C PHE A 453 -23.80 12.15 -4.15
N ALA A 454 -24.00 11.12 -3.32
CA ALA A 454 -25.18 11.01 -2.46
C ALA A 454 -25.26 12.14 -1.42
N ASP A 455 -24.20 12.35 -0.64
CA ASP A 455 -24.10 13.45 0.34
C ASP A 455 -22.63 13.85 0.59
N PRO A 456 -22.00 14.53 -0.37
CA PRO A 456 -20.57 14.84 -0.30
C PRO A 456 -20.24 15.80 0.85
N THR A 457 -21.20 16.59 1.33
CA THR A 457 -20.99 17.52 2.45
C THR A 457 -20.80 16.82 3.78
N ASN A 458 -21.38 15.61 3.93
CA ASN A 458 -21.24 14.78 5.12
C ASN A 458 -20.27 13.60 4.92
N GLY A 459 -19.52 13.60 3.81
CA GLY A 459 -18.50 12.58 3.53
C GLY A 459 -19.03 11.31 2.85
N ASP A 460 -20.27 11.32 2.36
CA ASP A 460 -20.81 10.23 1.54
C ASP A 460 -20.64 10.55 0.05
N PHE A 461 -19.59 9.98 -0.54
CA PHE A 461 -19.25 10.17 -1.94
C PHE A 461 -19.77 9.05 -2.85
N THR A 462 -20.75 8.27 -2.39
CA THR A 462 -21.40 7.21 -3.20
C THR A 462 -21.77 7.76 -4.57
N VAL A 463 -21.22 7.13 -5.62
CA VAL A 463 -21.31 7.61 -7.00
C VAL A 463 -22.61 7.13 -7.63
N ASN A 464 -23.40 8.05 -8.18
CA ASN A 464 -24.63 7.71 -8.92
C ASN A 464 -24.58 8.12 -10.40
N GLY A 465 -23.53 8.82 -10.82
CA GLY A 465 -23.33 9.26 -12.21
C GLY A 465 -23.06 8.08 -13.15
N GLY A 466 -23.89 7.93 -14.19
CA GLY A 466 -23.85 6.76 -15.08
C GLY A 466 -22.53 6.56 -15.83
N GLU A 467 -21.88 7.63 -16.29
CA GLU A 467 -20.59 7.50 -16.97
C GLU A 467 -19.48 7.06 -16.01
N GLN A 468 -19.43 7.63 -14.81
CA GLN A 468 -18.47 7.26 -13.77
C GLN A 468 -18.64 5.81 -13.34
N LEU A 469 -19.89 5.35 -13.17
CA LEU A 469 -20.20 3.95 -12.86
C LEU A 469 -19.73 3.02 -13.99
N SER A 470 -20.04 3.35 -15.25
CA SER A 470 -19.65 2.51 -16.40
C SER A 470 -18.13 2.37 -16.56
N LYS A 471 -17.38 3.43 -16.24
CA LYS A 471 -15.91 3.47 -16.33
C LYS A 471 -15.20 3.13 -15.02
N ARG A 472 -15.97 2.87 -13.95
CA ARG A 472 -15.48 2.63 -12.58
C ARG A 472 -14.48 3.67 -12.09
N THR A 473 -14.81 4.95 -12.27
CA THR A 473 -13.95 6.07 -11.88
C THR A 473 -14.28 6.58 -10.49
N GLY A 474 -13.29 7.15 -9.82
CA GLY A 474 -13.36 7.53 -8.42
C GLY A 474 -12.70 6.49 -7.53
N ASP A 475 -12.75 6.76 -6.24
CA ASP A 475 -12.36 5.80 -5.21
C ASP A 475 -13.31 4.59 -5.21
N PRO A 476 -12.81 3.35 -5.38
CA PRO A 476 -13.63 2.15 -5.48
C PRO A 476 -14.58 1.92 -4.31
N ARG A 477 -14.30 2.47 -3.10
CA ARG A 477 -15.19 2.31 -1.94
C ARG A 477 -16.56 2.94 -2.12
N TRP A 478 -16.68 3.90 -3.03
CA TRP A 478 -17.93 4.61 -3.32
C TRP A 478 -18.65 4.09 -4.56
N LEU A 479 -18.11 3.04 -5.19
CA LEU A 479 -18.71 2.37 -6.33
C LEU A 479 -19.46 1.12 -5.85
N PRO A 480 -20.54 0.72 -6.54
CA PRO A 480 -21.14 -0.59 -6.31
C PRO A 480 -20.11 -1.70 -6.61
N ALA A 481 -20.30 -2.85 -5.96
CA ALA A 481 -19.56 -4.06 -6.28
C ALA A 481 -19.60 -4.33 -7.79
N ALA A 482 -18.50 -4.83 -8.36
CA ALA A 482 -18.51 -5.25 -9.75
C ALA A 482 -19.46 -6.45 -9.91
N GLU A 483 -20.37 -6.40 -10.87
CA GLU A 483 -21.20 -7.54 -11.28
C GLU A 483 -20.40 -8.58 -12.08
#